data_AF-A0A3G9JZR7-F1
#
_entry.id   AF-A0A3G9JZR7-F1
#
_cell.length_a   1.000
_cell.length_b   1.000
_cell.length_c   1.000
_cell.angle_alpha   90.00
_cell.angle_beta   90.00
_cell.angle_gamma   90.00
#
_symmetry.space_group_name_H-M   'P 1'
#
loop_
_entity.id
_entity.type
_entity.pdbx_description
1 polymer ?
#
loop_
_entity_poly.entity_id
_entity_poly.type
_entity_poly.pdbx_seq_one_letter_code
_entity_poly.pdbx_strand_id
1 'polypeptide(L)'
;MRAGEAEILYPMAPDQTIVNYMMMRSNFSIYNLALQLPKEERTGCCVTSPHFQALDNILYDQGKRLTYLHYIGLSSSLFTRLCSGENLDFPYRDIFLHYRYLYEPSQRPVFTDSPKPYQPPTPTFWQKVTRKLGLGK
;
A
#
# COMPACT_ATOMS: atom_id res chain seq x y z
N MET A 1 18.22 -17.88 -12.68
CA MET A 1 18.98 -16.65 -13.01
C MET A 1 20.35 -17.06 -13.48
N ARG A 2 20.85 -16.42 -14.53
CA ARG A 2 22.24 -16.55 -14.97
C ARG A 2 23.13 -15.67 -14.08
N ALA A 3 24.44 -15.91 -14.08
CA ALA A 3 25.38 -15.10 -13.32
C ALA A 3 25.25 -13.61 -13.71
N GLY A 4 25.25 -12.72 -12.71
CA GLY A 4 25.10 -11.25 -12.88
C GLY A 4 23.65 -10.73 -12.96
N GLU A 5 22.65 -11.57 -13.24
CA GLU A 5 21.25 -11.11 -13.39
C GLU A 5 20.58 -10.77 -12.05
N ALA A 6 21.19 -11.11 -10.90
CA ALA A 6 20.68 -10.68 -9.60
C ALA A 6 20.98 -9.19 -9.34
N GLU A 7 22.04 -8.64 -9.96
CA GLU A 7 22.52 -7.27 -9.72
C GLU A 7 21.62 -6.21 -10.35
N ILE A 8 20.86 -6.59 -11.38
CA ILE A 8 19.89 -5.72 -12.05
C ILE A 8 18.55 -5.67 -11.30
N LEU A 9 18.34 -6.51 -10.29
CA LEU A 9 17.09 -6.55 -9.54
C LEU A 9 17.08 -5.43 -8.51
N TYR A 10 16.05 -4.60 -8.55
CA TYR A 10 15.78 -3.61 -7.52
C TYR A 10 15.52 -4.29 -6.15
N PRO A 11 16.42 -4.11 -5.17
CA PRO A 11 16.40 -4.92 -3.94
C PRO A 11 15.32 -4.47 -2.95
N MET A 12 14.74 -3.28 -3.13
CA MET A 12 13.76 -2.71 -2.19
C MET A 12 12.32 -3.13 -2.48
N ALA A 13 12.08 -3.92 -3.53
CA ALA A 13 10.80 -4.54 -3.84
C ALA A 13 11.02 -5.98 -4.34
N PRO A 14 11.65 -6.86 -3.52
CA PRO A 14 12.26 -8.09 -3.99
C PRO A 14 11.25 -9.01 -4.68
N ASP A 15 10.07 -9.21 -4.09
CA ASP A 15 9.04 -10.08 -4.66
C ASP A 15 8.54 -9.55 -6.03
N GLN A 16 8.23 -8.26 -6.11
CA GLN A 16 7.76 -7.63 -7.35
C GLN A 16 8.82 -7.72 -8.46
N THR A 17 10.09 -7.48 -8.13
CA THR A 17 11.17 -7.53 -9.10
C THR A 17 11.49 -8.97 -9.55
N ILE A 18 11.45 -9.93 -8.63
CA ILE A 18 11.65 -11.36 -8.96
C ILE A 18 10.53 -11.85 -9.88
N VAL A 19 9.26 -11.57 -9.56
CA VAL A 19 8.12 -11.96 -10.38
C VAL A 19 8.21 -11.32 -11.77
N ASN A 20 8.51 -10.02 -11.85
CA ASN A 20 8.72 -9.35 -13.14
C ASN A 20 9.82 -10.03 -13.96
N TYR A 21 10.96 -10.35 -13.34
CA TYR A 21 12.03 -11.07 -14.01
C TYR A 21 11.57 -12.44 -14.52
N MET A 22 10.88 -13.24 -13.68
CA MET A 22 10.37 -14.54 -14.08
C MET A 22 9.42 -14.43 -15.29
N MET A 23 8.51 -13.47 -15.24
CA MET A 23 7.56 -13.23 -16.33
C MET A 23 8.26 -12.79 -17.62
N MET A 24 9.24 -11.89 -17.55
CA MET A 24 10.06 -11.49 -18.72
C MET A 24 10.83 -12.67 -19.34
N ARG A 25 11.19 -13.69 -18.55
CA ARG A 25 11.94 -14.87 -19.03
C ARG A 25 11.04 -16.05 -19.46
N SER A 26 9.74 -15.97 -19.22
CA SER A 26 8.81 -17.10 -19.32
C SER A 26 8.27 -17.40 -20.73
N ASN A 27 8.64 -16.61 -21.75
CA ASN A 27 8.03 -16.61 -23.08
C ASN A 27 6.49 -16.44 -23.10
N PHE A 28 5.86 -16.11 -21.96
CA PHE A 28 4.44 -15.80 -21.89
C PHE A 28 4.16 -14.37 -22.36
N SER A 29 3.03 -14.21 -23.03
CA SER A 29 2.45 -12.90 -23.28
C SER A 29 1.82 -12.36 -21.99
N ILE A 30 2.31 -11.22 -21.52
CA ILE A 30 1.79 -10.55 -20.33
C ILE A 30 0.80 -9.49 -20.76
N TYR A 31 -0.41 -9.50 -20.18
CA TYR A 31 -1.39 -8.45 -20.37
C TYR A 31 -1.50 -7.63 -19.08
N ASN A 32 -1.26 -6.32 -19.17
CA ASN A 32 -1.13 -5.45 -18.00
C ASN A 32 -2.42 -4.68 -17.65
N LEU A 33 -3.51 -4.62 -18.41
CA LEU A 33 -4.73 -3.81 -18.14
C LEU A 33 -4.50 -2.30 -17.87
N ALA A 34 -3.74 -1.90 -16.86
CA ALA A 34 -3.41 -0.51 -16.59
C ALA A 34 -2.69 0.19 -17.76
N LEU A 35 -1.92 -0.55 -18.57
CA LEU A 35 -1.31 -0.04 -19.79
C LEU A 35 -2.19 -0.21 -21.05
N GLN A 36 -2.92 -1.33 -21.14
CA GLN A 36 -3.63 -1.71 -22.38
C GLN A 36 -5.07 -1.20 -22.47
N LEU A 37 -5.75 -0.96 -21.34
CA LEU A 37 -7.11 -0.43 -21.36
C LEU A 37 -7.13 1.02 -21.86
N PRO A 38 -8.24 1.47 -22.49
CA PRO A 38 -8.50 2.89 -22.71
C PRO A 38 -8.40 3.68 -21.41
N LYS A 39 -8.00 4.95 -21.48
CA LYS A 39 -7.70 5.77 -20.28
C LYS A 39 -8.92 5.88 -19.37
N GLU A 40 -10.10 5.99 -19.97
CA GLU A 40 -11.42 6.11 -19.35
C GLU A 40 -11.85 4.81 -18.66
N GLU A 41 -11.19 3.70 -19.00
CA GLU A 41 -11.50 2.39 -18.44
C GLU A 41 -10.54 1.93 -17.34
N ARG A 42 -9.37 2.55 -17.25
CA ARG A 42 -8.36 2.26 -16.23
C ARG A 42 -8.89 2.68 -14.86
N THR A 43 -8.84 1.75 -13.93
CA THR A 43 -9.05 2.05 -12.50
C THR A 43 -7.71 2.00 -11.79
N GLY A 44 -7.50 2.95 -10.89
CA GLY A 44 -6.41 2.87 -9.92
C GLY A 44 -6.75 1.93 -8.77
N CYS A 45 -5.74 1.52 -8.02
CA CYS A 45 -5.94 0.85 -6.73
C CYS A 45 -5.00 1.38 -5.64
N CYS A 46 -4.21 2.42 -5.89
CA CYS A 46 -3.27 2.92 -4.89
C CYS A 46 -4.00 3.79 -3.86
N VAL A 47 -3.77 3.54 -2.57
CA VAL A 47 -4.32 4.37 -1.48
C VAL A 47 -3.95 5.85 -1.60
N THR A 48 -2.83 6.17 -2.25
CA THR A 48 -2.41 7.57 -2.45
C THR A 48 -3.05 8.24 -3.64
N SER A 49 -3.90 7.54 -4.41
CA SER A 49 -4.68 8.15 -5.49
C SER A 49 -5.71 9.10 -4.88
N PRO A 50 -5.72 10.41 -5.21
CA PRO A 50 -6.57 11.39 -4.55
C PRO A 50 -8.01 11.42 -5.07
N HIS A 51 -8.31 10.65 -6.12
CA HIS A 51 -9.50 10.83 -6.94
C HIS A 51 -10.60 9.79 -6.72
N PHE A 52 -10.40 8.82 -5.83
CA PHE A 52 -11.48 7.86 -5.52
C PHE A 52 -12.56 8.52 -4.67
N GLN A 53 -13.82 8.24 -5.02
CA GLN A 53 -15.00 8.71 -4.34
C GLN A 53 -15.55 7.60 -3.45
N ALA A 54 -15.80 7.90 -2.18
CA ALA A 54 -16.44 6.99 -1.24
C ALA A 54 -17.95 7.23 -1.22
N LEU A 55 -18.73 6.20 -1.52
CA LEU A 55 -20.19 6.18 -1.39
C LEU A 55 -20.58 4.91 -0.63
N ASP A 56 -21.26 5.04 0.50
CA ASP A 56 -21.70 3.91 1.34
C ASP A 56 -20.59 2.89 1.66
N ASN A 57 -19.38 3.40 1.97
CA ASN A 57 -18.17 2.61 2.23
C ASN A 57 -17.65 1.80 1.01
N ILE A 58 -18.09 2.11 -0.19
CA ILE A 58 -17.57 1.57 -1.44
C ILE A 58 -16.82 2.67 -2.18
N LEU A 59 -15.63 2.34 -2.70
CA LEU A 59 -14.83 3.26 -3.48
C LEU A 59 -15.14 3.16 -4.97
N TYR A 60 -15.15 4.30 -5.65
CA TYR A 60 -15.35 4.43 -7.08
C TYR A 60 -14.25 5.29 -7.71
N ASP A 61 -13.77 4.90 -8.88
CA ASP A 61 -12.90 5.68 -9.76
C ASP A 61 -13.66 5.95 -11.05
N GLN A 62 -13.97 7.22 -11.34
CA GLN A 62 -14.75 7.62 -12.52
C GLN A 62 -16.07 6.85 -12.67
N GLY A 63 -16.78 6.64 -11.57
CA GLY A 63 -18.05 5.89 -11.55
C GLY A 63 -17.91 4.38 -11.62
N LYS A 64 -16.69 3.85 -11.80
CA LYS A 64 -16.41 2.40 -11.74
C LYS A 64 -16.08 2.00 -10.32
N ARG A 65 -16.80 1.00 -9.80
CA ARG A 65 -16.56 0.44 -8.46
C ARG A 65 -15.16 -0.18 -8.39
N LEU A 66 -14.39 0.20 -7.38
CA LEU A 66 -13.15 -0.49 -7.01
C LEU A 66 -13.50 -1.83 -6.36
N THR A 67 -12.82 -2.88 -6.80
CA THR A 67 -12.87 -4.21 -6.18
C THR A 67 -11.78 -4.38 -5.12
N TYR A 68 -10.73 -3.55 -5.16
CA TYR A 68 -9.57 -3.64 -4.30
C TYR A 68 -8.91 -2.26 -4.13
N LEU A 69 -8.48 -1.97 -2.90
CA LEU A 69 -7.65 -0.82 -2.56
C LEU A 69 -6.35 -1.32 -1.93
N HIS A 70 -5.23 -0.98 -2.55
CA HIS A 70 -3.89 -1.32 -2.11
C HIS A 70 -3.32 -0.20 -1.25
N TYR A 71 -3.15 -0.47 0.05
CA TYR A 71 -2.47 0.42 1.00
C TYR A 71 -0.93 0.39 0.85
N ILE A 72 -0.44 0.42 -0.39
CA ILE A 72 0.99 0.40 -0.70
C ILE A 72 1.70 1.64 -0.15
N GLY A 73 2.90 1.45 0.38
CA GLY A 73 3.70 2.53 0.97
C GLY A 73 3.32 2.89 2.41
N LEU A 74 2.26 2.31 2.97
CA LEU A 74 1.93 2.44 4.39
C LEU A 74 2.49 1.25 5.19
N SER A 75 3.09 1.55 6.34
CA SER A 75 3.66 0.53 7.23
C SER A 75 2.56 -0.34 7.83
N SER A 76 2.79 -1.64 7.98
CA SER A 76 1.88 -2.51 8.74
C SER A 76 1.66 -2.03 10.18
N SER A 77 2.70 -1.43 10.79
CA SER A 77 2.62 -0.87 12.14
C SER A 77 1.64 0.29 12.27
N LEU A 78 1.36 1.02 11.18
CA LEU A 78 0.32 2.06 11.16
C LEU A 78 -1.05 1.47 11.48
N PHE A 79 -1.40 0.36 10.82
CA PHE A 79 -2.69 -0.30 11.01
C PHE A 79 -2.80 -0.91 12.41
N THR A 80 -1.72 -1.52 12.91
CA THR A 80 -1.69 -2.06 14.29
C THR A 80 -1.96 -0.95 15.32
N ARG A 81 -1.29 0.20 15.19
CA ARG A 81 -1.45 1.35 16.10
C ARG A 81 -2.85 1.96 16.02
N LEU A 82 -3.38 2.11 14.81
CA LEU A 82 -4.75 2.57 14.62
C LEU A 82 -5.75 1.65 15.33
N CYS A 83 -5.64 0.34 15.09
CA CYS A 83 -6.52 -0.65 15.69
C CYS A 83 -6.37 -0.74 17.22
N SER A 84 -5.21 -0.36 17.78
CA SER A 84 -4.99 -0.28 19.23
C SER A 84 -5.49 1.04 19.86
N GLY A 85 -6.18 1.90 19.10
CA GLY A 85 -6.77 3.13 19.62
C GLY A 85 -5.91 4.39 19.41
N GLU A 86 -4.80 4.33 18.67
CA GLU A 86 -4.08 5.54 18.29
C GLU A 86 -4.76 6.22 17.09
N ASN A 87 -5.30 7.42 17.29
CA ASN A 87 -6.06 8.14 16.27
C ASN A 87 -5.15 8.73 15.17
N LEU A 88 -4.71 7.89 14.23
CA LEU A 88 -3.79 8.25 13.14
C LEU A 88 -4.56 8.50 11.83
N ASP A 89 -4.22 9.58 11.12
CA ASP A 89 -4.79 9.95 9.82
C ASP A 89 -3.96 9.40 8.65
N PHE A 90 -4.64 8.87 7.64
CA PHE A 90 -4.08 8.45 6.36
C PHE A 90 -5.20 8.33 5.31
N PRO A 91 -4.89 8.38 4.00
CA PRO A 91 -5.93 8.33 2.97
C PRO A 91 -6.79 7.06 3.07
N TYR A 92 -8.10 7.23 2.93
CA TYR A 92 -9.09 6.14 3.01
C TYR A 92 -9.11 5.37 4.35
N ARG A 93 -8.64 5.96 5.45
CA ARG A 93 -8.69 5.40 6.81
C ARG A 93 -10.05 4.86 7.22
N ASP A 94 -11.13 5.58 6.95
CA ASP A 94 -12.47 5.15 7.38
C ASP A 94 -12.97 3.95 6.57
N ILE A 95 -12.56 3.83 5.30
CA ILE A 95 -12.78 2.64 4.48
C ILE A 95 -12.02 1.46 5.09
N PHE A 96 -10.75 1.64 5.46
CA PHE A 96 -9.98 0.61 6.16
C PHE A 96 -10.69 0.14 7.44
N LEU A 97 -11.09 1.07 8.32
CA LEU A 97 -11.76 0.73 9.58
C LEU A 97 -13.11 0.05 9.35
N HIS A 98 -13.88 0.49 8.35
CA HIS A 98 -15.15 -0.15 7.99
C HIS A 98 -14.95 -1.64 7.65
N TYR A 99 -14.05 -1.94 6.71
CA TYR A 99 -13.84 -3.34 6.30
C TYR A 99 -13.08 -4.17 7.34
N ARG A 100 -12.17 -3.56 8.11
CA ARG A 100 -11.42 -4.26 9.17
C ARG A 100 -12.31 -4.81 10.28
N TYR A 101 -13.43 -4.13 10.53
CA TYR A 101 -14.41 -4.47 11.57
C TYR A 101 -15.80 -4.79 10.99
N LEU A 102 -15.89 -5.14 9.70
CA LEU A 102 -17.16 -5.36 9.01
C LEU A 102 -18.07 -6.35 9.73
N TYR A 103 -17.49 -7.43 10.28
CA TYR A 103 -18.20 -8.49 10.99
C TYR A 103 -18.16 -8.35 12.51
N GLU A 104 -17.41 -7.38 13.04
CA GLU A 104 -17.24 -7.14 14.47
C GLU A 104 -17.29 -5.63 14.77
N PRO A 105 -18.38 -4.92 14.40
CA PRO A 105 -18.43 -3.46 14.45
C PRO A 105 -18.29 -2.90 15.87
N SER A 106 -18.68 -3.66 16.89
CA SER A 106 -18.52 -3.30 18.31
C SER A 106 -17.05 -3.26 18.76
N GLN A 107 -16.13 -3.91 18.05
CA GLN A 107 -14.69 -3.89 18.35
C GLN A 107 -13.96 -2.72 17.68
N ARG A 108 -14.63 -1.94 16.81
CA ARG A 108 -14.03 -0.80 16.13
C ARG A 108 -13.63 0.27 17.16
N PRO A 109 -12.38 0.76 17.15
CA PRO A 109 -11.97 1.86 18.02
C PRO A 109 -12.82 3.11 17.77
N VAL A 110 -13.26 3.74 18.86
CA VAL A 110 -13.98 5.01 18.84
C VAL A 110 -12.99 6.11 19.19
N PHE A 111 -12.90 7.11 18.32
CA PHE A 111 -11.98 8.24 18.49
C PHE A 111 -12.80 9.50 18.79
N THR A 112 -12.46 10.19 19.88
CA THR A 112 -13.13 11.44 20.29
C THR A 112 -12.42 12.69 19.81
N ASP A 113 -11.11 12.57 19.56
CA ASP A 113 -10.25 13.70 19.21
C ASP A 113 -10.03 13.78 17.69
N SER A 114 -9.43 14.86 17.22
CA SER A 114 -9.00 14.95 15.82
C SER A 114 -7.86 13.96 15.52
N PRO A 115 -7.84 13.34 14.33
CA PRO A 115 -6.80 12.39 13.97
C PRO A 115 -5.46 13.11 13.76
N LYS A 116 -4.38 12.46 14.19
CA LYS A 116 -3.00 12.95 14.07
C LYS A 116 -2.44 12.53 12.72
N PRO A 117 -1.85 13.44 11.91
CA PRO A 117 -1.24 13.07 10.65
C PRO A 117 -0.22 11.94 10.82
N TYR A 118 -0.36 10.86 10.05
CA TYR A 118 0.67 9.82 10.03
C TYR A 118 1.94 10.36 9.39
N GLN A 119 2.99 10.50 10.19
CA GLN A 119 4.33 10.68 9.69
C GLN A 119 5.02 9.31 9.67
N PRO A 120 5.50 8.84 8.50
CA PRO A 120 6.28 7.63 8.47
C PRO A 120 7.51 7.81 9.36
N PRO A 121 7.90 6.78 10.15
CA PRO A 121 9.04 6.89 11.03
C PRO A 121 10.28 7.30 10.23
N THR A 122 10.80 8.49 10.49
CA THR A 122 12.04 8.97 9.89
C THR A 122 13.20 8.36 10.67
N PRO A 123 14.10 7.60 10.02
CA PRO A 123 15.24 7.03 10.71
C PRO A 123 16.10 8.17 11.26
N THR A 124 16.45 8.08 12.55
CA THR A 124 17.34 9.04 13.21
C THR A 124 18.72 9.04 12.55
N PHE A 125 19.50 10.09 12.76
CA PHE A 125 20.87 10.17 12.23
C PHE A 125 21.70 8.93 12.59
N TRP A 126 21.60 8.48 13.85
CA TRP A 126 22.29 7.27 14.32
C TRP A 126 21.78 6.00 13.65
N GLN A 127 20.46 5.85 13.44
CA GLN A 127 19.91 4.72 12.69
C GLN A 127 20.37 4.70 11.23
N LYS A 128 20.53 5.86 10.59
CA LYS A 128 21.11 5.96 9.24
C LYS A 128 22.58 5.53 9.23
N VAL A 129 23.36 5.97 10.21
CA VAL A 129 24.78 5.64 10.34
C VAL A 129 24.99 4.15 10.63
N THR A 130 24.27 3.58 11.60
CA THR A 130 24.40 2.15 11.93
C THR A 130 23.97 1.25 10.77
N ARG A 131 22.93 1.63 10.03
CA ARG A 131 22.51 0.92 8.81
C ARG A 131 23.58 0.98 7.71
N LYS A 132 24.20 2.14 7.51
CA LYS A 132 25.29 2.31 6.53
C LYS A 132 26.55 1.52 6.90
N LEU A 133 26.78 1.30 8.18
CA LEU A 133 27.90 0.51 8.71
C LEU A 133 27.59 -0.99 8.83
N GLY A 134 26.39 -1.44 8.46
CA GLY A 134 25.98 -2.85 8.58
C GLY A 134 25.79 -3.33 10.03
N LEU A 135 25.69 -2.39 10.98
CA LEU A 135 25.56 -2.65 12.42
C LEU A 135 24.11 -2.58 12.91
N GLY A 136 23.18 -2.12 12.07
CA GLY A 136 21.74 -2.17 12.34
C GLY A 136 21.14 -3.44 11.78
N LYS A 137 20.66 -4.34 12.66
CA LYS A 137 19.69 -5.38 12.28
C LYS A 137 18.36 -4.75 11.92
#